data_AF-A0A0A5G638-F1
#
_entry.id   AF-A0A0A5G638-F1
#
_cell.length_a   1.000
_cell.length_b   1.000
_cell.length_c   1.000
_cell.angle_alpha   90.00
_cell.angle_beta   90.00
_cell.angle_gamma   90.00
#
_symmetry.space_group_name_H-M   'P 1'
#
loop_
_entity.id
_entity.type
_entity.pdbx_description
1 polymer ?
#
loop_
_entity_poly.entity_id
_entity_poly.type
_entity_poly.pdbx_seq_one_letter_code
_entity_poly.pdbx_strand_id
1 'polypeptide(L)'
;MKKLAFIIIGILFLTACNAEERTRETKLTIEPLQLTEREEKLVKQQPAELQEYFLVNGMLNESDDLKLAVTKIEDGEQTEKMSSYGFLETEYDDYILSTSIYNHSNTEETLVFGSDTSLSSSTIPIPTEFNSFTYGSIISEETSLEKGETYHLAYLQGSSENSMSTPSITPTELKDMKNAELAYIFTISIIDKDHHQR
;
A
#
# COMPACT_ATOMS: atom_id res chain seq x y z
N MET A 1 42.68 52.61 -30.85
CA MET A 1 42.01 51.35 -31.21
C MET A 1 42.62 50.20 -30.41
N LYS A 2 41.77 49.29 -29.91
CA LYS A 2 42.11 48.04 -29.20
C LYS A 2 42.68 48.24 -27.79
N LYS A 3 41.85 47.98 -26.77
CA LYS A 3 42.20 47.49 -25.41
C LYS A 3 41.11 47.71 -24.34
N LEU A 4 39.86 47.98 -24.72
CA LEU A 4 38.77 48.20 -23.75
C LEU A 4 37.54 47.28 -23.94
N ALA A 5 37.69 46.19 -24.69
CA ALA A 5 36.57 45.30 -25.03
C ALA A 5 36.58 43.94 -24.30
N PHE A 6 37.55 43.70 -23.39
CA PHE A 6 37.76 42.34 -22.83
C PHE A 6 37.34 42.14 -21.36
N ILE A 7 36.68 43.12 -20.73
CA ILE A 7 36.36 43.06 -19.29
C ILE A 7 34.86 42.81 -19.01
N ILE A 8 33.99 42.79 -20.03
CA ILE A 8 32.53 42.72 -19.83
C ILE A 8 31.95 41.28 -19.95
N ILE A 9 32.75 40.27 -20.30
CA ILE A 9 32.29 38.87 -20.47
C ILE A 9 32.49 37.99 -19.23
N GLY A 10 33.08 38.51 -18.14
CA GLY A 10 33.44 37.73 -16.95
C GLY A 10 32.44 37.70 -15.79
N ILE A 11 31.28 38.37 -15.89
CA ILE A 11 30.37 38.55 -14.73
C ILE A 11 29.05 37.73 -14.86
N LEU A 12 28.87 36.98 -15.96
CA LEU A 12 27.62 36.27 -16.25
C LEU A 12 27.50 34.85 -15.61
N PHE A 13 28.43 34.44 -14.74
CA PHE A 13 28.51 33.03 -14.31
C PHE A 13 28.23 32.71 -12.84
N LEU A 14 27.71 33.64 -12.02
CA LEU A 14 27.58 33.38 -10.57
C LEU A 14 26.21 33.67 -9.96
N THR A 15 25.14 33.44 -10.72
CA THR A 15 23.81 33.16 -10.11
C THR A 15 23.42 31.72 -10.38
N ALA A 16 24.30 30.79 -10.03
CA ALA A 16 23.84 29.47 -9.60
C ALA A 16 23.08 29.72 -8.30
N CYS A 17 21.77 29.96 -8.43
CA CYS A 17 20.84 29.89 -7.34
C CYS A 17 21.00 28.48 -6.78
N ASN A 18 21.74 28.33 -5.68
CA ASN A 18 21.48 27.26 -4.74
C ASN A 18 20.08 27.54 -4.21
N ALA A 19 19.07 27.18 -5.00
CA ALA A 19 17.89 26.62 -4.42
C ALA A 19 18.43 25.41 -3.66
N GLU A 20 18.66 25.58 -2.36
CA GLU A 20 18.43 24.47 -1.46
C GLU A 20 17.04 23.98 -1.84
N GLU A 21 17.00 22.92 -2.65
CA GLU A 21 15.87 22.04 -2.67
C GLU A 21 15.64 21.74 -1.20
N ARG A 22 14.63 22.40 -0.63
CA ARG A 22 14.04 21.91 0.61
C ARG A 22 13.44 20.59 0.20
N THR A 23 14.28 19.56 0.19
CA THR A 23 13.84 18.18 0.13
C THR A 23 12.81 18.12 1.23
N ARG A 24 11.53 17.99 0.85
CA ARG A 24 10.50 17.62 1.80
C ARG A 24 11.01 16.32 2.46
N GLU A 25 10.54 16.04 3.66
CA GLU A 25 10.85 14.78 4.30
C GLU A 25 9.63 13.88 4.12
N THR A 26 9.85 12.66 3.63
CA THR A 26 8.78 11.69 3.53
C THR A 26 8.38 11.30 4.94
N LYS A 27 7.13 11.57 5.28
CA LYS A 27 6.54 11.21 6.56
C LYS A 27 5.09 10.86 6.31
N LEU A 28 4.78 9.57 6.34
CA LEU A 28 3.41 9.07 6.27
C LEU A 28 3.08 8.30 7.55
N THR A 29 1.84 8.45 7.99
CA THR A 29 1.22 7.57 8.98
C THR A 29 0.04 6.86 8.36
N ILE A 30 -0.27 5.68 8.88
CA ILE A 30 -1.48 4.95 8.57
C ILE A 30 -2.14 4.49 9.86
N GLU A 31 -3.46 4.61 9.93
CA GLU A 31 -4.24 4.15 11.07
C GLU A 31 -5.58 3.52 10.64
N PRO A 32 -6.20 2.66 11.46
CA PRO A 32 -7.50 2.09 11.14
C PRO A 32 -8.59 3.17 11.16
N LEU A 33 -9.43 3.22 10.14
CA LEU A 33 -10.60 4.10 10.10
C LEU A 33 -11.80 3.42 10.76
N GLN A 34 -12.26 3.96 11.88
CA GLN A 34 -13.52 3.55 12.49
C GLN A 34 -14.68 4.23 11.78
N LEU A 35 -15.49 3.42 11.09
CA LEU A 35 -16.71 3.90 10.44
C LEU A 35 -17.77 4.30 11.48
N THR A 36 -18.53 5.34 11.18
CA THR A 36 -19.75 5.66 11.91
C THR A 36 -20.84 4.61 11.63
N GLU A 37 -21.84 4.50 12.50
CA GLU A 37 -22.98 3.60 12.26
C GLU A 37 -23.68 3.82 10.91
N ARG A 38 -23.66 5.07 10.42
CA ARG A 38 -24.25 5.43 9.12
C ARG A 38 -23.40 4.88 7.98
N GLU A 39 -22.08 5.07 8.04
CA GLU A 39 -21.16 4.57 7.03
C GLU A 39 -21.18 3.05 7.00
N GLU A 40 -21.15 2.39 8.17
CA GLU A 40 -21.31 0.94 8.27
C GLU A 40 -22.57 0.43 7.55
N LYS A 41 -23.70 1.11 7.74
CA LYS A 41 -24.96 0.73 7.08
C LYS A 41 -24.90 0.89 5.57
N LEU A 42 -24.17 1.88 5.06
CA LEU A 42 -24.01 2.10 3.62
C LEU A 42 -23.06 1.07 3.00
N VAL A 43 -21.96 0.74 3.67
CA VAL A 43 -20.96 -0.21 3.15
C VAL A 43 -21.48 -1.65 3.21
N LYS A 44 -22.28 -2.01 4.22
CA LYS A 44 -22.97 -3.32 4.32
C LYS A 44 -23.97 -3.58 3.19
N GLN A 45 -24.34 -2.56 2.40
CA GLN A 45 -25.18 -2.72 1.21
C GLN A 45 -24.38 -2.97 -0.06
N GLN A 46 -23.05 -2.87 0.01
CA GLN A 46 -22.16 -3.15 -1.12
C GLN A 46 -21.87 -4.65 -1.22
N PRO A 47 -21.47 -5.14 -2.41
CA PRO A 47 -21.16 -6.56 -2.60
C PRO A 47 -19.88 -7.04 -1.91
N ALA A 48 -19.12 -6.16 -1.26
CA ALA A 48 -17.87 -6.53 -0.59
C ALA A 48 -18.21 -7.39 0.63
N GLU A 49 -17.70 -8.62 0.67
CA GLU A 49 -17.92 -9.52 1.79
C GLU A 49 -17.02 -9.19 2.97
N LEU A 50 -15.79 -8.77 2.66
CA LEU A 50 -14.72 -8.52 3.62
C LEU A 50 -14.03 -7.22 3.23
N GLN A 51 -13.96 -6.27 4.17
CA GLN A 51 -13.39 -4.96 3.91
C GLN A 51 -12.84 -4.31 5.17
N GLU A 52 -11.64 -3.73 5.06
CA GLU A 52 -11.03 -2.86 6.07
C GLU A 52 -10.78 -1.47 5.47
N TYR A 53 -10.75 -0.46 6.34
CA TYR A 53 -10.54 0.94 5.99
C TYR A 53 -9.42 1.54 6.84
N PHE A 54 -8.64 2.42 6.22
CA PHE A 54 -7.48 3.07 6.82
C PHE A 54 -7.44 4.54 6.42
N LEU A 55 -6.96 5.38 7.32
CA LEU A 55 -6.58 6.76 7.02
C LEU A 55 -5.07 6.81 6.78
N VAL A 56 -4.68 7.44 5.68
CA VAL A 56 -3.27 7.75 5.39
C VAL A 56 -3.09 9.25 5.50
N ASN A 57 -2.10 9.65 6.29
CA ASN A 57 -1.82 11.05 6.60
C ASN A 57 -0.33 11.38 6.38
N GLY A 58 -0.04 12.59 5.92
CA GLY A 58 1.31 13.11 5.80
C GLY A 58 1.74 13.45 4.37
N MET A 59 3.03 13.35 4.09
CA MET A 59 3.59 13.80 2.81
C MET A 59 4.65 12.82 2.28
N LEU A 60 4.68 12.63 0.97
CA LEU A 60 5.75 11.96 0.25
C LEU A 60 6.69 12.98 -0.37
N ASN A 61 7.96 12.62 -0.45
CA ASN A 61 8.93 13.34 -1.26
C ASN A 61 8.65 13.18 -2.75
N GLU A 62 9.09 14.15 -3.54
CA GLU A 62 8.90 14.12 -5.00
C GLU A 62 9.57 12.90 -5.65
N SER A 63 10.64 12.38 -5.05
CA SER A 63 11.35 11.16 -5.48
C SER A 63 10.70 9.85 -5.03
N ASP A 64 9.73 9.91 -4.11
CA ASP A 64 9.15 8.74 -3.46
C ASP A 64 7.75 8.48 -3.99
N ASP A 65 7.30 7.23 -3.88
CA ASP A 65 5.98 6.76 -4.27
C ASP A 65 5.41 5.82 -3.20
N LEU A 66 4.09 5.71 -3.19
CA LEU A 66 3.38 4.74 -2.37
C LEU A 66 3.11 3.49 -3.21
N LYS A 67 3.59 2.34 -2.77
CA LYS A 67 3.26 1.06 -3.38
C LYS A 67 2.22 0.35 -2.53
N LEU A 68 1.11 -0.02 -3.15
CA LEU A 68 0.14 -0.97 -2.63
C LEU A 68 0.37 -2.31 -3.33
N ALA A 69 0.37 -3.42 -2.60
CA ALA A 69 0.52 -4.73 -3.21
C ALA A 69 -0.25 -5.82 -2.48
N VAL A 70 -0.55 -6.91 -3.20
CA VAL A 70 -1.02 -8.15 -2.58
C VAL A 70 -0.01 -9.25 -2.81
N THR A 71 0.49 -9.81 -1.72
CA THR A 71 1.43 -10.93 -1.73
C THR A 71 0.69 -12.22 -1.38
N LYS A 72 0.76 -13.21 -2.27
CA LYS A 72 0.35 -14.59 -1.97
C LYS A 72 1.46 -15.28 -1.20
N ILE A 73 1.12 -15.99 -0.14
CA ILE A 73 1.96 -16.94 0.57
C ILE A 73 1.34 -18.32 0.41
N GLU A 74 2.12 -19.28 -0.06
CA GLU A 74 1.71 -20.67 -0.24
C GLU A 74 2.95 -21.55 -0.03
N ASP A 75 2.87 -22.52 0.87
CA ASP A 75 3.99 -23.41 1.23
C ASP A 75 5.30 -22.67 1.59
N GLY A 76 5.16 -21.47 2.17
CA GLY A 76 6.27 -20.59 2.55
C GLY A 76 6.89 -19.78 1.40
N GLU A 77 6.44 -19.97 0.16
CA GLU A 77 6.84 -19.16 -0.99
C GLU A 77 5.98 -17.89 -1.09
N GLN A 78 6.62 -16.76 -1.38
CA GLN A 78 5.94 -15.48 -1.54
C GLN A 78 5.91 -15.06 -3.01
N THR A 79 4.72 -14.75 -3.52
CA THR A 79 4.53 -14.26 -4.90
C THR A 79 3.62 -13.04 -4.90
N GLU A 80 4.09 -11.92 -5.44
CA GLU A 80 3.25 -10.75 -5.68
C GLU A 80 2.18 -11.08 -6.74
N LYS A 81 0.91 -10.81 -6.44
CA LYS A 81 -0.24 -11.05 -7.34
C LYS A 81 -0.82 -9.78 -7.92
N MET A 82 -0.60 -8.66 -7.23
CA MET A 82 -1.13 -7.37 -7.61
C MET A 82 -0.19 -6.32 -7.02
N SER A 83 0.09 -5.27 -7.78
CA SER A 83 0.67 -4.05 -7.25
C SER A 83 0.11 -2.83 -7.97
N SER A 84 0.06 -1.72 -7.24
CA SER A 84 -0.34 -0.41 -7.71
C SER A 84 0.60 0.61 -7.11
N TYR A 85 1.07 1.53 -7.95
CA TYR A 85 2.00 2.61 -7.65
C TYR A 85 1.85 3.66 -8.76
N GLY A 86 2.59 4.76 -8.67
CA GLY A 86 2.45 5.90 -9.56
C GLY A 86 1.34 6.85 -9.11
N PHE A 87 1.10 6.94 -7.80
CA PHE A 87 0.13 7.88 -7.27
C PHE A 87 0.66 9.30 -7.51
N LEU A 88 -0.16 10.15 -8.14
CA LEU A 88 0.19 11.56 -8.38
C LEU A 88 0.16 12.38 -7.09
N GLU A 89 -0.45 11.84 -6.05
CA GLU A 89 -0.60 12.49 -4.75
C GLU A 89 0.73 12.50 -4.01
N THR A 90 1.09 13.65 -3.47
CA THR A 90 2.28 13.81 -2.60
C THR A 90 1.91 14.30 -1.21
N GLU A 91 0.66 14.70 -1.00
CA GLU A 91 0.11 15.16 0.26
C GLU A 91 -1.16 14.35 0.57
N TYR A 92 -1.17 13.67 1.71
CA TYR A 92 -2.28 12.82 2.15
C TYR A 92 -2.88 13.47 3.39
N ASP A 93 -4.12 13.93 3.27
CA ASP A 93 -4.88 14.55 4.36
C ASP A 93 -6.19 13.77 4.51
N ASP A 94 -6.25 12.95 5.55
CA ASP A 94 -7.30 11.97 5.81
C ASP A 94 -7.64 11.11 4.57
N TYR A 95 -6.62 10.74 3.80
CA TYR A 95 -6.81 9.96 2.57
C TYR A 95 -7.31 8.56 2.92
N ILE A 96 -8.49 8.21 2.41
CA ILE A 96 -9.10 6.92 2.74
C ILE A 96 -8.53 5.86 1.82
N LEU A 97 -7.93 4.84 2.43
CA LEU A 97 -7.52 3.60 1.78
C LEU A 97 -8.41 2.47 2.26
N SER A 98 -8.82 1.58 1.37
CA SER A 98 -9.57 0.38 1.71
C SER A 98 -8.97 -0.86 1.05
N THR A 99 -9.04 -1.97 1.76
CA THR A 99 -8.73 -3.30 1.23
C THR A 99 -10.00 -4.11 1.26
N SER A 100 -10.37 -4.74 0.15
CA SER A 100 -11.58 -5.56 0.09
C SER A 100 -11.40 -6.82 -0.72
N ILE A 101 -12.26 -7.79 -0.41
CA ILE A 101 -12.35 -9.07 -1.10
C ILE A 101 -13.80 -9.28 -1.50
N TYR A 102 -13.99 -9.59 -2.78
CA TYR A 102 -15.28 -9.91 -3.36
C TYR A 102 -15.26 -11.34 -3.84
N ASN A 103 -16.16 -12.16 -3.28
CA ASN A 103 -16.37 -13.50 -3.79
C ASN A 103 -17.14 -13.41 -5.11
N HIS A 104 -16.49 -13.83 -6.20
CA HIS A 104 -17.16 -13.94 -7.50
C HIS A 104 -17.77 -15.33 -7.67
N SER A 105 -17.07 -16.36 -7.16
CA SER A 105 -17.49 -17.75 -7.16
C SER A 105 -16.67 -18.56 -6.15
N ASN A 106 -17.05 -19.82 -5.92
CA ASN A 106 -16.27 -20.76 -5.10
C ASN A 106 -14.83 -21.02 -5.59
N THR A 107 -14.46 -20.53 -6.77
CA THR A 107 -13.15 -20.76 -7.39
C THR A 107 -12.37 -19.48 -7.66
N GLU A 108 -12.96 -18.30 -7.41
CA GLU A 108 -12.36 -17.01 -7.75
C GLU A 108 -12.71 -15.94 -6.73
N GLU A 109 -11.68 -15.24 -6.27
CA GLU A 109 -11.80 -14.08 -5.40
C GLU A 109 -11.25 -12.86 -6.12
N THR A 110 -11.92 -11.72 -5.97
CA THR A 110 -11.41 -10.43 -6.45
C THR A 110 -10.85 -9.65 -5.28
N LEU A 111 -9.54 -9.42 -5.32
CA LEU A 111 -8.80 -8.58 -4.39
C LEU A 111 -8.85 -7.14 -4.86
N VAL A 112 -9.12 -6.20 -3.97
CA VAL A 112 -9.34 -4.80 -4.33
C VAL A 112 -8.64 -3.86 -3.36
N PHE A 113 -7.94 -2.87 -3.91
CA PHE A 113 -7.58 -1.64 -3.21
C PHE A 113 -8.49 -0.52 -3.71
N GLY A 114 -9.20 0.13 -2.80
CA GLY A 114 -9.99 1.31 -3.08
C GLY A 114 -9.42 2.53 -2.39
N SER A 115 -9.52 3.69 -3.03
CA SER A 115 -9.23 4.98 -2.44
C SER A 115 -10.24 6.04 -2.86
N ASP A 116 -10.10 7.26 -2.34
CA ASP A 116 -10.97 8.40 -2.68
C ASP A 116 -11.04 8.69 -4.18
N THR A 117 -9.97 8.37 -4.91
CA THR A 117 -9.81 8.75 -6.32
C THR A 117 -9.65 7.56 -7.26
N SER A 118 -9.41 6.36 -6.74
CA SER A 118 -9.05 5.21 -7.57
C SER A 118 -9.56 3.89 -7.02
N LEU A 119 -9.68 2.92 -7.91
CA LEU A 119 -9.99 1.54 -7.59
C LEU A 119 -9.06 0.66 -8.43
N SER A 120 -8.36 -0.25 -7.78
CA SER A 120 -7.56 -1.27 -8.45
C SER A 120 -8.01 -2.64 -7.97
N SER A 121 -8.09 -3.59 -8.89
CA SER A 121 -8.60 -4.93 -8.60
C SER A 121 -7.85 -6.01 -9.38
N SER A 122 -7.72 -7.18 -8.78
CA SER A 122 -7.20 -8.38 -9.44
C SER A 122 -8.04 -9.59 -9.05
N THR A 123 -8.52 -10.34 -10.03
CA THR A 123 -9.19 -11.63 -9.80
C THR A 123 -8.17 -12.74 -9.78
N ILE A 124 -8.22 -13.55 -8.74
CA ILE A 124 -7.31 -14.66 -8.50
C ILE A 124 -8.09 -15.96 -8.37
N PRO A 125 -7.56 -17.08 -8.91
CA PRO A 125 -8.13 -18.38 -8.64
C PRO A 125 -7.86 -18.78 -7.19
N ILE A 126 -8.88 -19.34 -6.54
CA ILE A 126 -8.78 -19.97 -5.23
C ILE A 126 -8.86 -21.49 -5.41
N PRO A 127 -7.87 -22.25 -4.92
CA PRO A 127 -7.90 -23.70 -5.01
C PRO A 127 -9.08 -24.28 -4.21
N THR A 128 -9.78 -25.27 -4.81
CA THR A 128 -11.03 -25.83 -4.26
C THR A 128 -10.87 -26.62 -2.96
N GLU A 129 -9.63 -27.01 -2.65
CA GLU A 129 -9.26 -27.69 -1.41
C GLU A 129 -9.40 -26.78 -0.18
N PHE A 130 -9.35 -25.45 -0.34
CA PHE A 130 -9.56 -24.50 0.73
C PHE A 130 -11.05 -24.23 0.91
N ASN A 131 -11.61 -24.68 2.04
CA ASN A 131 -13.04 -24.59 2.32
C ASN A 131 -13.39 -23.59 3.42
N SER A 132 -12.38 -23.07 4.11
CA SER A 132 -12.55 -22.15 5.23
C SER A 132 -11.58 -20.99 5.06
N PHE A 133 -12.08 -19.77 5.21
CA PHE A 133 -11.30 -18.54 5.12
C PHE A 133 -11.49 -17.67 6.35
N THR A 134 -10.43 -16.97 6.77
CA THR A 134 -10.49 -15.90 7.76
C THR A 134 -9.84 -14.65 7.19
N TYR A 135 -10.42 -13.50 7.51
CA TYR A 135 -9.92 -12.20 7.09
C TYR A 135 -9.83 -11.26 8.28
N GLY A 136 -8.86 -10.37 8.28
CA GLY A 136 -8.78 -9.33 9.30
C GLY A 136 -7.69 -8.31 9.06
N SER A 137 -7.87 -7.16 9.72
CA SER A 137 -6.85 -6.12 9.82
C SER A 137 -5.65 -6.55 10.66
N ILE A 138 -4.48 -6.02 10.29
CA ILE A 138 -3.20 -6.17 11.01
C ILE A 138 -2.82 -4.85 11.69
N ILE A 139 -3.05 -3.71 11.03
CA ILE A 139 -2.87 -2.39 11.64
C ILE A 139 -4.01 -2.18 12.65
N SER A 140 -3.66 -1.89 13.90
CA SER A 140 -4.62 -1.66 15.00
C SER A 140 -4.46 -0.31 15.68
N GLU A 141 -3.37 0.39 15.41
CA GLU A 141 -3.04 1.73 15.91
C GLU A 141 -2.29 2.53 14.84
N GLU A 142 -2.16 3.83 15.05
CA GLU A 142 -1.37 4.70 14.17
C GLU A 142 0.06 4.17 14.04
N THR A 143 0.47 3.94 12.79
CA THR A 143 1.78 3.40 12.43
C THR A 143 2.48 4.36 11.48
N SER A 144 3.68 4.80 11.85
CA SER A 144 4.55 5.58 10.96
C SER A 144 5.14 4.65 9.89
N LEU A 145 5.05 5.03 8.63
CA LEU A 145 5.62 4.29 7.52
C LEU A 145 7.05 4.73 7.27
N GLU A 146 7.99 3.79 7.34
CA GLU A 146 9.39 4.01 7.00
C GLU A 146 9.73 3.55 5.58
N LYS A 147 10.57 4.32 4.90
CA LYS A 147 11.03 4.00 3.56
C LYS A 147 11.87 2.72 3.55
N GLY A 148 11.57 1.82 2.60
CA GLY A 148 12.22 0.52 2.50
C GLY A 148 11.60 -0.57 3.39
N GLU A 149 10.67 -0.22 4.27
CA GLU A 149 9.88 -1.19 5.01
C GLU A 149 8.56 -1.51 4.29
N THR A 150 8.04 -2.70 4.52
CA THR A 150 6.73 -3.13 4.03
C THR A 150 5.82 -3.37 5.21
N TYR A 151 4.67 -2.70 5.21
CA TYR A 151 3.68 -2.82 6.25
C TYR A 151 2.50 -3.65 5.73
N HIS A 152 2.02 -4.57 6.55
CA HIS A 152 0.90 -5.46 6.28
C HIS A 152 -0.37 -4.80 6.83
N LEU A 153 -1.35 -4.62 5.96
CA LEU A 153 -2.61 -3.93 6.27
C LEU A 153 -3.66 -4.90 6.76
N ALA A 154 -3.89 -5.95 5.97
CA ALA A 154 -4.90 -6.96 6.18
C ALA A 154 -4.46 -8.28 5.54
N TYR A 155 -5.09 -9.37 5.96
CA TYR A 155 -4.84 -10.69 5.40
C TYR A 155 -6.14 -11.42 5.09
N LEU A 156 -6.10 -12.30 4.09
CA LEU A 156 -7.00 -13.42 3.92
C LEU A 156 -6.20 -14.70 4.08
N GLN A 157 -6.58 -15.57 5.00
CA GLN A 157 -5.97 -16.88 5.19
C GLN A 157 -6.98 -17.96 4.84
N GLY A 158 -6.56 -18.91 4.01
CA GLY A 158 -7.32 -20.11 3.68
C GLY A 158 -6.76 -21.33 4.40
N SER A 159 -7.64 -22.27 4.76
CA SER A 159 -7.25 -23.59 5.23
C SER A 159 -8.10 -24.68 4.58
N SER A 160 -7.44 -25.81 4.32
CA SER A 160 -8.08 -27.04 3.88
C SER A 160 -8.75 -27.80 5.04
N GLU A 161 -8.36 -27.50 6.27
CA GLU A 161 -8.90 -28.08 7.49
C GLU A 161 -10.12 -27.30 8.01
N ASN A 162 -10.98 -27.97 8.80
CA ASN A 162 -12.17 -27.36 9.41
C ASN A 162 -11.85 -26.43 10.59
N SER A 163 -10.59 -26.03 10.78
CA SER A 163 -10.15 -25.15 11.86
C SER A 163 -9.01 -24.27 11.42
N MET A 164 -9.07 -22.97 11.78
CA MET A 164 -7.97 -22.03 11.64
C MET A 164 -7.59 -21.45 12.98
N SER A 165 -6.29 -21.35 13.23
CA SER A 165 -5.74 -20.48 14.25
C SER A 165 -5.65 -19.06 13.71
N THR A 166 -6.02 -18.06 14.51
CA THR A 166 -5.67 -16.68 14.22
C THR A 166 -4.15 -16.54 14.23
N PRO A 167 -3.52 -16.08 13.14
CA PRO A 167 -2.08 -15.96 13.06
C PRO A 167 -1.60 -14.78 13.93
N SER A 168 -0.50 -14.95 14.65
CA SER A 168 0.17 -13.83 15.32
C SER A 168 0.98 -13.06 14.28
N ILE A 169 0.43 -11.93 13.84
CA ILE A 169 1.01 -11.06 12.82
C ILE A 169 1.24 -9.68 13.42
N THR A 170 2.36 -9.05 13.06
CA THR A 170 2.59 -7.62 13.32
C THR A 170 2.59 -6.86 11.99
N PRO A 171 2.47 -5.53 12.00
CA PRO A 171 2.52 -4.73 10.79
C PRO A 171 3.75 -5.00 9.91
N THR A 172 4.90 -5.36 10.48
CA THR A 172 6.15 -5.57 9.71
C THR A 172 6.65 -7.01 9.69
N GLU A 173 6.03 -7.94 10.44
CA GLU A 173 6.48 -9.33 10.52
C GLU A 173 5.33 -10.34 10.39
N LEU A 174 5.50 -11.28 9.47
CA LEU A 174 4.60 -12.41 9.19
C LEU A 174 5.08 -13.72 9.84
N LYS A 175 5.46 -13.70 11.11
CA LYS A 175 6.09 -14.86 11.78
C LYS A 175 5.29 -16.16 11.63
N ASP A 176 3.98 -16.09 11.82
CA ASP A 176 3.11 -17.26 11.78
C ASP A 176 2.59 -17.62 10.37
N MET A 177 2.65 -16.68 9.42
CA MET A 177 2.13 -16.91 8.07
C MET A 177 3.12 -17.58 7.12
N LYS A 178 4.37 -17.77 7.52
CA LYS A 178 5.33 -18.56 6.72
C LYS A 178 4.91 -20.02 6.54
N ASN A 179 4.06 -20.52 7.43
CA ASN A 179 3.53 -21.89 7.37
C ASN A 179 2.05 -21.90 6.99
N ALA A 180 1.51 -20.79 6.48
CA ALA A 180 0.15 -20.77 5.98
C ALA A 180 0.06 -21.66 4.74
N GLU A 181 -0.95 -22.53 4.70
CA GLU A 181 -1.28 -23.31 3.50
C GLU A 181 -1.62 -22.36 2.35
N LEU A 182 -2.38 -21.31 2.64
CA LEU A 182 -2.67 -20.22 1.73
C LEU A 182 -2.92 -18.92 2.50
N ALA A 183 -2.25 -17.84 2.09
CA ALA A 183 -2.58 -16.50 2.54
C ALA A 183 -2.40 -15.45 1.44
N TYR A 184 -3.21 -14.40 1.50
CA TYR A 184 -3.06 -13.19 0.70
C TYR A 184 -2.92 -12.00 1.64
N ILE A 185 -1.83 -11.26 1.50
CA ILE A 185 -1.48 -10.15 2.39
C ILE A 185 -1.52 -8.86 1.62
N PHE A 186 -2.40 -7.94 2.05
CA PHE A 186 -2.43 -6.59 1.54
C PHE A 186 -1.30 -5.79 2.21
N THR A 187 -0.49 -5.12 1.42
CA THR A 187 0.68 -4.38 1.92
C THR A 187 0.75 -2.97 1.37
N ILE A 188 1.44 -2.12 2.14
CA ILE A 188 1.81 -0.75 1.79
C ILE A 188 3.31 -0.56 2.03
N SER A 189 3.98 0.14 1.13
CA SER A 189 5.38 0.52 1.31
C SER A 189 5.71 1.82 0.59
N ILE A 190 6.71 2.54 1.10
CA ILE A 190 7.27 3.71 0.43
C ILE A 190 8.48 3.25 -0.39
N ILE A 191 8.45 3.56 -1.69
CA ILE A 191 9.47 3.17 -2.67
C ILE A 191 10.04 4.38 -3.41
N ASP A 192 11.18 4.21 -4.09
CA ASP A 192 11.68 5.22 -5.04
C ASP A 192 10.86 5.19 -6.34
N LYS A 193 10.45 6.36 -6.85
CA LYS A 193 9.75 6.47 -8.15
C LYS A 193 10.57 5.94 -9.33
N ASP A 194 11.89 6.09 -9.27
CA ASP A 194 12.80 5.71 -10.36
C ASP A 194 13.04 4.19 -10.46
N HIS A 195 12.52 3.40 -9.53
CA HIS A 195 12.69 1.94 -9.52
C HIS A 195 12.03 1.23 -10.73
N HIS A 196 11.32 1.97 -11.59
CA HIS A 196 10.55 1.48 -12.73
C HIS A 196 11.13 1.81 -14.12
N GLN A 197 12.32 2.42 -14.21
CA GLN A 197 13.01 2.67 -15.50
C GLN A 197 14.13 1.66 -15.84
N ARG A 198 14.19 0.50 -15.17
CA ARG A 198 15.18 -0.55 -15.46
C ARG A 198 14.54 -1.89 -15.79
#